data_AF-A0A838Q9Y5-F1
#
_entry.id   AF-A0A838Q9Y5-F1
#
_cell.length_a   1.000
_cell.length_b   1.000
_cell.length_c   1.000
_cell.angle_alpha   90.00
_cell.angle_beta   90.00
_cell.angle_gamma   90.00
#
_symmetry.space_group_name_H-M   'P 1'
#
loop_
_entity.id
_entity.type
_entity.pdbx_description
1 polymer ?
#
loop_
_entity_poly.entity_id
_entity_poly.type
_entity_poly.pdbx_seq_one_letter_code
_entity_poly.pdbx_strand_id
1 'polypeptide(L)'
;MKSQYIALAAGLALVASNAKAERLVIKGSDTLGAKLVPQLAEEFKATHPETTFDIAAEGSTTGIAAIIDGTAQIGMSSREAKDAEIAAAKAKSVEMKPITVAYDGLGVIVNAANPITNLTKKQIEQIFTGEVSDWSAVGGKGGKISVYTRNTSSGTYSDWKELAMKKRDYAPSAQKMAGHEQIAAEVGKNANGVGYVGLAYMNAPGTKVVSVDGAAPSGDAVRNKQWPYARPTFYYTNGEPAGAAKEFVDFTLSDTGQKIVDRVGFVGVKEIK
;
A
#
# COMPACT_ATOMS: atom_id res chain seq x y z
N MET A 1 29.15 -61.42 -50.38
CA MET A 1 29.30 -60.54 -49.21
C MET A 1 29.08 -59.09 -49.64
N LYS A 2 27.89 -58.53 -49.44
CA LYS A 2 27.61 -57.09 -49.61
C LYS A 2 26.83 -56.68 -48.36
N SER A 3 27.50 -55.94 -47.48
CA SER A 3 26.94 -55.48 -46.20
C SER A 3 26.02 -54.28 -46.45
N GLN A 4 24.78 -54.37 -46.00
CA GLN A 4 23.83 -53.26 -45.92
C GLN A 4 24.09 -52.49 -44.63
N TYR A 5 24.31 -51.19 -44.71
CA TYR A 5 24.28 -50.29 -43.56
C TYR A 5 22.98 -49.47 -43.62
N ILE A 6 22.03 -49.82 -42.77
CA ILE A 6 20.86 -48.99 -42.47
C ILE A 6 21.30 -47.98 -41.41
N ALA A 7 21.42 -46.71 -41.79
CA ALA A 7 21.61 -45.62 -40.84
C ALA A 7 20.25 -45.23 -40.26
N LEU A 8 20.04 -45.54 -38.98
CA LEU A 8 18.86 -45.14 -38.22
C LEU A 8 19.06 -43.71 -37.70
N ALA A 9 18.49 -42.72 -38.38
CA ALA A 9 18.45 -41.35 -37.89
C ALA A 9 17.31 -41.20 -36.86
N ALA A 10 17.66 -41.23 -35.57
CA ALA A 10 16.74 -40.88 -34.49
C ALA A 10 16.62 -39.36 -34.41
N GLY A 11 15.53 -38.80 -34.95
CA GLY A 11 15.19 -37.39 -34.79
C GLY A 11 14.70 -37.12 -33.37
N LEU A 12 15.48 -36.39 -32.56
CA LEU A 12 14.97 -35.73 -31.36
C LEU A 12 14.04 -34.60 -31.80
N ALA A 13 12.73 -34.79 -31.66
CA ALA A 13 11.78 -33.69 -31.69
C ALA A 13 11.92 -32.90 -30.38
N LEU A 14 12.60 -31.75 -30.41
CA LEU A 14 12.46 -30.75 -29.36
C LEU A 14 11.02 -30.26 -29.36
N VAL A 15 10.24 -30.70 -28.37
CA VAL A 15 8.98 -30.05 -28.04
C VAL A 15 9.34 -28.72 -27.39
N ALA A 16 9.38 -27.66 -28.19
CA ALA A 16 9.45 -26.30 -27.66
C ALA A 16 8.16 -26.07 -26.86
N SER A 17 8.25 -26.11 -25.53
CA SER A 17 7.19 -25.63 -24.66
C SER A 17 6.97 -24.15 -24.97
N ASN A 18 5.83 -23.83 -25.58
CA ASN A 18 5.34 -22.46 -25.67
C ASN A 18 5.06 -21.97 -24.24
N ALA A 19 6.09 -21.49 -23.55
CA ALA A 19 5.93 -20.72 -22.32
C ALA A 19 5.20 -19.43 -22.70
N LYS A 20 3.87 -19.45 -22.61
CA LYS A 20 3.08 -18.22 -22.68
C LYS A 20 3.49 -17.39 -21.49
N ALA A 21 3.97 -16.17 -21.74
CA ALA A 21 4.22 -15.21 -20.68
C ALA A 21 2.95 -15.03 -19.83
N GLU A 22 3.03 -15.33 -18.54
CA GLU A 22 1.89 -15.22 -17.63
C GLU A 22 1.77 -13.75 -17.20
N ARG A 23 0.70 -13.08 -17.63
CA ARG A 23 0.46 -11.67 -17.28
C ARG A 23 -0.31 -11.59 -15.97
N LEU A 24 0.36 -11.09 -14.93
CA LEU A 24 -0.22 -10.84 -13.62
C LEU A 24 -0.68 -9.38 -13.51
N VAL A 25 -1.99 -9.18 -13.42
CA VAL A 25 -2.64 -7.87 -13.26
C VAL A 25 -2.94 -7.63 -11.78
N ILE A 26 -2.34 -6.57 -11.24
CA ILE A 26 -2.42 -6.19 -9.83
C ILE A 26 -2.92 -4.75 -9.75
N LYS A 27 -4.06 -4.52 -9.10
CA LYS A 27 -4.66 -3.19 -9.02
C LYS A 27 -5.02 -2.82 -7.59
N GLY A 28 -4.98 -1.54 -7.25
CA GLY A 28 -5.60 -1.04 -6.03
C GLY A 28 -4.75 -0.05 -5.25
N SER A 29 -4.65 -0.25 -3.94
CA SER A 29 -4.04 0.66 -2.97
C SER A 29 -2.69 1.22 -3.42
N ASP A 30 -2.63 2.54 -3.58
CA ASP A 30 -1.36 3.25 -3.81
C ASP A 30 -0.36 3.09 -2.66
N THR A 31 -0.83 2.83 -1.43
CA THR A 31 0.06 2.52 -0.30
C THR A 31 1.03 1.40 -0.69
N LEU A 32 0.51 0.31 -1.24
CA LEU A 32 1.29 -0.86 -1.66
C LEU A 32 1.88 -0.65 -3.06
N GLY A 33 1.05 -0.19 -4.01
CA GLY A 33 1.33 -0.20 -5.44
C GLY A 33 2.36 0.83 -5.90
N ALA A 34 2.58 1.92 -5.15
CA ALA A 34 3.53 2.95 -5.57
C ALA A 34 5.00 2.60 -5.23
N LYS A 35 5.25 1.80 -4.17
CA LYS A 35 6.61 1.45 -3.74
C LYS A 35 6.87 -0.04 -3.53
N LEU A 36 5.99 -0.74 -2.81
CA LEU A 36 6.27 -2.11 -2.37
C LEU A 36 6.12 -3.12 -3.51
N VAL A 37 4.96 -3.14 -4.16
CA VAL A 37 4.66 -4.15 -5.19
C VAL A 37 5.60 -4.07 -6.40
N PRO A 38 6.00 -2.89 -6.90
CA PRO A 38 7.02 -2.80 -7.95
C PRO A 38 8.35 -3.47 -7.57
N GLN A 39 8.85 -3.28 -6.34
CA GLN A 39 10.11 -3.90 -5.89
C GLN A 39 9.97 -5.42 -5.69
N LEU A 40 8.83 -5.88 -5.18
CA LEU A 40 8.55 -7.31 -5.10
C LEU A 40 8.47 -7.94 -6.49
N ALA A 41 7.82 -7.27 -7.45
CA ALA A 41 7.69 -7.75 -8.82
C ALA A 41 9.04 -7.78 -9.54
N GLU A 42 9.92 -6.81 -9.29
CA GLU A 42 11.28 -6.80 -9.81
C GLU A 42 12.09 -8.00 -9.31
N GLU A 43 12.08 -8.27 -8.00
CA GLU A 43 12.80 -9.42 -7.44
C GLU A 43 12.18 -10.76 -7.88
N PHE A 44 10.85 -10.86 -7.93
CA PHE A 44 10.16 -12.07 -8.35
C PHE A 44 10.54 -12.51 -9.77
N LYS A 45 10.74 -11.55 -10.69
CA LYS A 45 11.18 -11.83 -12.06
C LYS A 45 12.55 -12.48 -12.16
N ALA A 46 13.40 -12.38 -11.14
CA ALA A 46 14.70 -13.04 -11.15
C ALA A 46 14.59 -14.57 -11.17
N THR A 47 13.49 -15.12 -10.62
CA THR A 47 13.19 -16.55 -10.61
C THR A 47 12.01 -16.95 -11.51
N HIS A 48 11.22 -15.98 -11.98
CA HIS A 48 10.04 -16.16 -12.84
C HIS A 48 10.10 -15.22 -14.06
N PRO A 49 11.11 -15.36 -14.95
CA PRO A 49 11.35 -14.42 -16.05
C PRO A 49 10.22 -14.37 -17.09
N GLU A 50 9.38 -15.40 -17.14
CA GLU A 50 8.18 -15.47 -17.99
C GLU A 50 7.00 -14.66 -17.45
N THR A 51 7.03 -14.24 -16.19
CA THR A 51 5.93 -13.47 -15.58
C THR A 51 6.06 -11.98 -15.92
N THR A 52 4.98 -11.41 -16.49
CA THR A 52 4.86 -9.98 -16.75
C THR A 52 3.85 -9.35 -15.80
N PHE A 53 4.08 -8.08 -15.44
CA PHE A 53 3.27 -7.39 -14.42
C PHE A 53 2.58 -6.17 -15.01
N ASP A 54 1.31 -6.01 -14.67
CA ASP A 54 0.53 -4.80 -14.90
C ASP A 54 0.04 -4.29 -13.54
N ILE A 55 0.72 -3.29 -13.00
CA ILE A 55 0.50 -2.76 -11.65
C ILE A 55 -0.17 -1.39 -11.74
N ALA A 56 -1.37 -1.26 -11.19
CA ALA A 56 -2.09 0.02 -11.12
C ALA A 56 -2.38 0.44 -9.67
N ALA A 57 -1.89 1.62 -9.28
CA ALA A 57 -1.95 2.17 -7.93
C ALA A 57 -3.05 3.25 -7.79
N GLU A 58 -4.32 2.85 -7.84
CA GLU A 58 -5.48 3.75 -7.98
C GLU A 58 -6.37 3.88 -6.72
N GLY A 59 -6.05 3.14 -5.67
CA GLY A 59 -6.77 3.13 -4.39
C GLY A 59 -7.41 1.79 -4.03
N SER A 60 -7.60 1.53 -2.74
CA SER A 60 -8.16 0.26 -2.23
C SER A 60 -9.52 -0.08 -2.83
N THR A 61 -10.41 0.92 -2.93
CA THR A 61 -11.75 0.70 -3.50
C THR A 61 -11.66 0.21 -4.95
N THR A 62 -10.71 0.73 -5.72
CA THR A 62 -10.47 0.29 -7.12
C THR A 62 -9.93 -1.14 -7.18
N GLY A 63 -9.02 -1.51 -6.27
CA GLY A 63 -8.48 -2.88 -6.21
C GLY A 63 -9.55 -3.91 -5.84
N ILE A 64 -10.41 -3.57 -4.87
CA ILE A 64 -11.53 -4.42 -4.45
C ILE A 64 -12.53 -4.57 -5.60
N ALA A 65 -12.92 -3.48 -6.26
CA ALA A 65 -13.78 -3.53 -7.44
C ALA A 65 -13.16 -4.37 -8.57
N ALA A 66 -11.85 -4.27 -8.80
CA ALA A 66 -11.17 -5.05 -9.82
C ALA A 66 -11.25 -6.57 -9.59
N ILE A 67 -11.22 -7.02 -8.33
CA ILE A 67 -11.45 -8.44 -7.98
C ILE A 67 -12.91 -8.83 -8.19
N ILE A 68 -13.85 -8.00 -7.75
CA ILE A 68 -15.30 -8.21 -7.94
C ILE A 68 -15.67 -8.32 -9.43
N ASP A 69 -15.00 -7.53 -10.26
CA ASP A 69 -15.25 -7.47 -11.71
C ASP A 69 -14.39 -8.44 -12.52
N GLY A 70 -13.49 -9.18 -11.87
CA GLY A 70 -12.59 -10.14 -12.54
C GLY A 70 -11.56 -9.49 -13.47
N THR A 71 -11.22 -8.22 -13.27
CA THR A 71 -10.28 -7.45 -14.11
C THR A 71 -8.85 -7.39 -13.56
N ALA A 72 -8.61 -8.01 -12.41
CA ALA A 72 -7.30 -8.21 -11.81
C ALA A 72 -7.26 -9.58 -11.11
N GLN A 73 -6.08 -10.19 -11.03
CA GLN A 73 -5.88 -11.39 -10.22
C GLN A 73 -5.59 -11.04 -8.76
N ILE A 74 -5.00 -9.87 -8.49
CA ILE A 74 -4.70 -9.39 -7.14
C ILE A 74 -5.22 -7.96 -6.95
N GLY A 75 -6.02 -7.76 -5.91
CA GLY A 75 -6.51 -6.48 -5.44
C GLY A 75 -5.70 -6.00 -4.24
N MET A 76 -4.95 -4.92 -4.37
CA MET A 76 -4.23 -4.31 -3.25
C MET A 76 -5.17 -3.45 -2.41
N SER A 77 -5.13 -3.59 -1.08
CA SER A 77 -5.88 -2.73 -0.18
C SER A 77 -5.09 -2.38 1.08
N SER A 78 -5.14 -1.13 1.53
CA SER A 78 -4.62 -0.75 2.85
C SER A 78 -5.66 -0.81 3.97
N ARG A 79 -6.87 -1.32 3.69
CA ARG A 79 -8.00 -1.48 4.62
C ARG A 79 -8.71 -2.80 4.36
N GLU A 80 -9.53 -3.25 5.27
CA GLU A 80 -10.44 -4.35 4.98
C GLU A 80 -11.51 -3.91 3.94
N ALA A 81 -11.99 -4.87 3.17
CA ALA A 81 -13.15 -4.70 2.31
C ALA A 81 -14.39 -4.42 3.17
N LYS A 82 -15.17 -3.42 2.76
CA LYS A 82 -16.38 -2.99 3.47
C LYS A 82 -17.49 -4.01 3.28
N ASP A 83 -18.44 -4.05 4.21
CA ASP A 83 -19.60 -4.94 4.13
C ASP A 83 -20.36 -4.83 2.79
N ALA A 84 -20.52 -3.61 2.26
CA ALA A 84 -21.15 -3.38 0.96
C ALA A 84 -20.33 -3.97 -0.20
N GLU A 85 -19.00 -3.92 -0.13
CA GLU A 85 -18.11 -4.51 -1.14
C GLU A 85 -18.12 -6.04 -1.06
N ILE A 86 -18.13 -6.60 0.16
CA ILE A 86 -18.29 -8.05 0.38
C ILE A 86 -19.65 -8.53 -0.14
N ALA A 87 -20.73 -7.77 0.11
CA ALA A 87 -22.06 -8.09 -0.40
C ALA A 87 -22.11 -8.05 -1.94
N ALA A 88 -21.48 -7.03 -2.55
CA ALA A 88 -21.38 -6.93 -4.01
C ALA A 88 -20.57 -8.07 -4.63
N ALA A 89 -19.48 -8.50 -3.98
CA ALA A 89 -18.71 -9.66 -4.40
C ALA A 89 -19.55 -10.95 -4.37
N LYS A 90 -20.25 -11.20 -3.25
CA LYS A 90 -21.14 -12.36 -3.08
C LYS A 90 -22.24 -12.38 -4.15
N ALA A 91 -22.82 -11.23 -4.49
CA ALA A 91 -23.81 -11.13 -5.56
C ALA A 91 -23.28 -11.54 -6.95
N LYS A 92 -21.95 -11.49 -7.15
CA LYS A 92 -21.27 -11.96 -8.36
C LYS A 92 -20.59 -13.32 -8.20
N SER A 93 -20.87 -14.05 -7.12
CA SER A 93 -20.19 -15.32 -6.79
C SER A 93 -18.66 -15.18 -6.69
N VAL A 94 -18.18 -14.00 -6.28
CA VAL A 94 -16.77 -13.73 -5.98
C VAL A 94 -16.54 -13.90 -4.49
N GLU A 95 -15.61 -14.78 -4.13
CA GLU A 95 -15.17 -14.96 -2.75
C GLU A 95 -14.02 -13.98 -2.47
N MET A 96 -14.28 -12.92 -1.72
CA MET A 96 -13.23 -11.96 -1.34
C MET A 96 -12.32 -12.57 -0.27
N LYS A 97 -11.17 -13.13 -0.68
CA LYS A 97 -10.17 -13.68 0.23
C LYS A 97 -9.16 -12.60 0.63
N PRO A 98 -9.13 -12.13 1.91
CA PRO A 98 -8.08 -11.25 2.38
C PRO A 98 -6.81 -12.04 2.73
N ILE A 99 -5.66 -11.50 2.32
CA ILE A 99 -4.33 -12.02 2.66
C ILE A 99 -3.51 -10.85 3.19
N THR A 100 -3.20 -10.85 4.48
CA THR A 100 -2.33 -9.82 5.08
C THR A 100 -0.91 -10.00 4.58
N VAL A 101 -0.34 -8.98 3.93
CA VAL A 101 1.00 -9.06 3.32
C VAL A 101 2.05 -8.20 4.02
N ALA A 102 1.60 -7.16 4.71
CA ALA A 102 2.44 -6.27 5.53
C ALA A 102 1.56 -5.48 6.50
N TYR A 103 2.20 -4.87 7.50
CA TYR A 103 1.65 -3.80 8.31
C TYR A 103 2.24 -2.46 7.87
N ASP A 104 1.47 -1.39 8.09
CA ASP A 104 1.83 0.00 7.84
C ASP A 104 1.51 0.84 9.08
N GLY A 105 2.16 1.98 9.21
CA GLY A 105 1.93 2.97 10.26
C GLY A 105 1.77 4.35 9.63
N LEU A 106 0.63 5.00 9.89
CA LEU A 106 0.40 6.35 9.39
C LEU A 106 1.06 7.37 10.32
N GLY A 107 1.99 8.15 9.77
CA GLY A 107 2.63 9.27 10.42
C GLY A 107 2.04 10.59 9.94
N VAL A 108 2.00 11.59 10.83
CA VAL A 108 1.68 12.97 10.45
C VAL A 108 2.96 13.67 10.02
N ILE A 109 2.94 14.24 8.82
CA ILE A 109 4.02 15.07 8.31
C ILE A 109 3.58 16.53 8.23
N VAL A 110 4.53 17.41 8.51
CA VAL A 110 4.43 18.85 8.31
C VAL A 110 5.63 19.32 7.49
N ASN A 111 5.56 20.55 6.99
CA ASN A 111 6.72 21.16 6.35
C ASN A 111 7.91 21.25 7.33
N ALA A 112 9.12 21.05 6.82
CA ALA A 112 10.34 21.09 7.63
C ALA A 112 10.53 22.43 8.37
N ALA A 113 10.05 23.55 7.80
CA ALA A 113 10.12 24.88 8.42
C ALA A 113 9.04 25.12 9.51
N ASN A 114 8.03 24.26 9.61
CA ASN A 114 7.01 24.37 10.64
C ASN A 114 7.62 24.06 12.01
N PRO A 115 7.42 24.86 13.07
CA PRO A 115 8.05 24.62 14.37
C PRO A 115 7.45 23.43 15.13
N ILE A 116 6.24 22.95 14.79
CA ILE A 116 5.57 21.86 15.49
C ILE A 116 6.42 20.58 15.41
N THR A 117 6.69 19.96 16.55
CA THR A 117 7.40 18.68 16.66
C THR A 117 6.54 17.59 17.27
N ASN A 118 5.50 17.96 18.04
CA ASN A 118 4.57 17.05 18.68
C ASN A 118 3.13 17.57 18.58
N LEU A 119 2.18 16.67 18.37
CA LEU A 119 0.75 16.94 18.47
C LEU A 119 0.09 15.87 19.35
N THR A 120 -0.97 16.25 20.04
CA THR A 120 -1.84 15.26 20.69
C THR A 120 -2.79 14.62 19.69
N LYS A 121 -3.28 13.41 19.98
CA LYS A 121 -4.35 12.78 19.16
C LYS A 121 -5.55 13.68 18.96
N LYS A 122 -5.94 14.42 20.01
CA LYS A 122 -7.04 15.38 19.94
C LYS A 122 -6.73 16.53 18.97
N GLN A 123 -5.53 17.11 19.02
CA GLN A 123 -5.16 18.16 18.08
C GLN A 123 -5.14 17.65 16.64
N ILE A 124 -4.68 16.42 16.40
CA ILE A 124 -4.73 15.78 15.07
C ILE A 124 -6.18 15.67 14.59
N GLU A 125 -7.07 15.11 15.41
CA GLU A 125 -8.51 15.06 15.10
C GLU A 125 -9.04 16.46 14.72
N GLN A 126 -8.77 17.47 15.54
CA GLN A 126 -9.28 18.83 15.34
C GLN A 126 -8.72 19.52 14.09
N ILE A 127 -7.45 19.29 13.78
CA ILE A 127 -6.81 19.82 12.57
C ILE A 127 -7.44 19.20 11.32
N PHE A 128 -7.53 17.87 11.26
CA PHE A 128 -8.02 17.18 10.07
C PHE A 128 -9.53 17.34 9.86
N THR A 129 -10.30 17.61 10.93
CA THR A 129 -11.74 17.96 10.85
C THR A 129 -11.98 19.45 10.58
N GLY A 130 -10.96 20.30 10.74
CA GLY A 130 -11.04 21.74 10.49
C GLY A 130 -11.55 22.57 11.67
N GLU A 131 -11.79 21.96 12.84
CA GLU A 131 -12.06 22.69 14.09
C GLU A 131 -10.89 23.59 14.47
N VAL A 132 -9.66 23.13 14.23
CA VAL A 132 -8.44 23.91 14.33
C VAL A 132 -7.93 24.18 12.91
N SER A 133 -7.88 25.46 12.55
CA SER A 133 -7.47 25.89 11.21
C SER A 133 -6.30 26.89 11.21
N ASP A 134 -5.73 27.19 12.38
CA ASP A 134 -4.52 28.01 12.52
C ASP A 134 -3.50 27.35 13.44
N TRP A 135 -2.23 27.34 13.04
CA TRP A 135 -1.14 26.72 13.77
C TRP A 135 -0.92 27.32 15.17
N SER A 136 -1.29 28.59 15.41
CA SER A 136 -1.14 29.20 16.74
C SER A 136 -1.99 28.51 17.81
N ALA A 137 -3.09 27.86 17.43
CA ALA A 137 -3.97 27.14 18.37
C ALA A 137 -3.34 25.85 18.93
N VAL A 138 -2.23 25.39 18.34
CA VAL A 138 -1.54 24.15 18.74
C VAL A 138 -0.06 24.38 19.06
N GLY A 139 0.31 25.61 19.37
CA GLY A 139 1.68 25.97 19.78
C GLY A 139 2.64 26.28 18.63
N GLY A 140 2.13 26.46 17.41
CA GLY A 140 2.90 26.87 16.24
C GLY A 140 2.96 28.39 16.07
N LYS A 141 3.66 28.84 15.02
CA LYS A 141 3.55 30.22 14.54
C LYS A 141 2.16 30.40 13.90
N GLY A 142 1.57 31.58 14.02
CA GLY A 142 0.28 31.88 13.38
C GLY A 142 0.32 31.63 11.87
N GLY A 143 -0.76 31.08 11.32
CA GLY A 143 -0.88 30.74 9.92
C GLY A 143 -1.94 29.70 9.64
N LYS A 144 -2.75 29.94 8.61
CA LYS A 144 -3.83 29.05 8.18
C LYS A 144 -3.28 27.68 7.77
N ILE A 145 -3.79 26.63 8.41
CA ILE A 145 -3.39 25.24 8.16
C ILE A 145 -3.93 24.79 6.80
N SER A 146 -3.04 24.25 5.96
CA SER A 146 -3.40 23.59 4.71
C SER A 146 -3.38 22.08 4.91
N VAL A 147 -4.56 21.46 4.91
CA VAL A 147 -4.72 20.02 5.18
C VAL A 147 -4.71 19.25 3.86
N TYR A 148 -3.76 18.33 3.71
CA TYR A 148 -3.65 17.41 2.57
C TYR A 148 -4.08 16.00 3.01
N THR A 149 -5.00 15.43 2.25
CA THR A 149 -5.60 14.11 2.52
C THR A 149 -5.56 13.26 1.27
N ARG A 150 -5.95 12.00 1.37
CA ARG A 150 -6.11 11.12 0.20
C ARG A 150 -7.46 11.31 -0.48
N ASN A 151 -7.56 10.91 -1.74
CA ASN A 151 -8.83 10.81 -2.45
C ASN A 151 -9.75 9.72 -1.84
N THR A 152 -11.03 9.73 -2.20
CA THR A 152 -12.05 8.86 -1.60
C THR A 152 -11.94 7.38 -2.00
N SER A 153 -11.16 7.04 -3.03
CA SER A 153 -10.86 5.64 -3.38
C SER A 153 -9.78 5.03 -2.49
N SER A 154 -9.03 5.85 -1.74
CA SER A 154 -7.94 5.41 -0.88
C SER A 154 -8.45 4.69 0.38
N GLY A 155 -7.84 3.54 0.70
CA GLY A 155 -8.04 2.90 2.00
C GLY A 155 -7.54 3.79 3.14
N THR A 156 -6.40 4.47 2.95
CA THR A 156 -5.85 5.44 3.90
C THR A 156 -6.81 6.59 4.21
N TYR A 157 -7.57 7.06 3.23
CA TYR A 157 -8.62 8.05 3.49
C TYR A 157 -9.65 7.52 4.49
N SER A 158 -10.10 6.27 4.30
CA SER A 158 -11.08 5.62 5.17
C SER A 158 -10.52 5.33 6.56
N ASP A 159 -9.37 4.65 6.64
CA ASP A 159 -8.77 4.25 7.91
C ASP A 159 -8.37 5.45 8.74
N TRP A 160 -7.85 6.52 8.14
CA TRP A 160 -7.47 7.71 8.90
C TRP A 160 -8.68 8.35 9.57
N LYS A 161 -9.87 8.32 8.94
CA LYS A 161 -11.10 8.76 9.60
C LYS A 161 -11.36 7.92 10.85
N GLU A 162 -11.19 6.61 10.76
CA GLU A 162 -11.45 5.69 11.87
C GLU A 162 -10.41 5.80 12.98
N LEU A 163 -9.13 5.75 12.62
CA LEU A 163 -7.98 5.70 13.52
C LEU A 163 -7.69 7.04 14.21
N ALA A 164 -7.80 8.15 13.47
CA ALA A 164 -7.34 9.46 13.93
C ALA A 164 -8.47 10.49 14.13
N MET A 165 -9.67 10.25 13.57
CA MET A 165 -10.73 11.26 13.54
C MET A 165 -12.09 10.79 14.08
N LYS A 166 -12.16 9.61 14.74
CA LYS A 166 -13.42 9.06 15.28
C LYS A 166 -14.57 9.03 14.26
N LYS A 167 -14.25 8.67 13.02
CA LYS A 167 -15.17 8.59 11.87
C LYS A 167 -15.77 9.92 11.40
N ARG A 168 -15.31 11.06 11.94
CA ARG A 168 -15.76 12.40 11.54
C ARG A 168 -15.26 12.77 10.14
N ASP A 169 -15.97 13.68 9.50
CA ASP A 169 -15.59 14.18 8.18
C ASP A 169 -14.34 15.06 8.22
N TYR A 170 -13.60 15.04 7.11
CA TYR A 170 -12.48 15.94 6.91
C TYR A 170 -12.96 17.39 6.80
N ALA A 171 -12.06 18.31 7.12
CA ALA A 171 -12.26 19.73 6.87
C ALA A 171 -12.75 19.94 5.42
N PRO A 172 -13.79 20.76 5.18
CA PRO A 172 -14.24 21.06 3.81
C PRO A 172 -13.14 21.68 2.95
N SER A 173 -12.16 22.34 3.57
CA SER A 173 -10.98 22.91 2.91
C SER A 173 -9.84 21.91 2.65
N ALA A 174 -9.97 20.65 3.08
CA ALA A 174 -8.94 19.64 2.88
C ALA A 174 -8.77 19.31 1.39
N GLN A 175 -7.53 19.32 0.93
CA GLN A 175 -7.17 19.04 -0.45
C GLN A 175 -6.90 17.55 -0.62
N LYS A 176 -7.51 16.93 -1.62
CA LYS A 176 -7.44 15.48 -1.87
C LYS A 176 -6.34 15.15 -2.88
N MET A 177 -5.40 14.31 -2.48
CA MET A 177 -4.26 13.88 -3.27
C MET A 177 -4.43 12.44 -3.76
N ALA A 178 -3.86 12.13 -4.91
CA ALA A 178 -3.90 10.81 -5.51
C ALA A 178 -3.15 9.77 -4.66
N GLY A 179 -1.98 10.13 -4.14
CA GLY A 179 -1.05 9.22 -3.48
C GLY A 179 -0.32 9.82 -2.29
N HIS A 180 0.41 8.96 -1.55
CA HIS A 180 1.26 9.40 -0.44
C HIS A 180 2.38 10.34 -0.90
N GLU A 181 2.98 10.08 -2.06
CA GLU A 181 4.05 10.91 -2.62
C GLU A 181 3.57 12.33 -2.93
N GLN A 182 2.35 12.47 -3.44
CA GLN A 182 1.77 13.78 -3.71
C GLN A 182 1.47 14.54 -2.41
N ILE A 183 0.94 13.88 -1.36
CA ILE A 183 0.80 14.51 -0.03
C ILE A 183 2.15 15.04 0.45
N ALA A 184 3.19 14.19 0.39
CA ALA A 184 4.51 14.56 0.86
C ALA A 184 5.11 15.73 0.06
N ALA A 185 4.95 15.73 -1.27
CA ALA A 185 5.41 16.81 -2.13
C ALA A 185 4.71 18.15 -1.84
N GLU A 186 3.39 18.12 -1.63
CA GLU A 186 2.61 19.34 -1.33
C GLU A 186 2.94 19.88 0.07
N VAL A 187 3.05 19.01 1.07
CA VAL A 187 3.50 19.40 2.42
C VAL A 187 4.92 19.99 2.37
N GLY A 188 5.82 19.40 1.58
CA GLY A 188 7.20 19.87 1.44
C GLY A 188 7.34 21.27 0.82
N LYS A 189 6.36 21.71 0.01
CA LYS A 189 6.34 23.02 -0.64
C LYS A 189 5.57 24.09 0.14
N ASN A 190 4.74 23.70 1.11
CA ASN A 190 3.87 24.61 1.84
C ASN A 190 4.25 24.68 3.33
N ALA A 191 4.81 25.80 3.78
CA ALA A 191 5.22 26.01 5.17
C ALA A 191 4.09 25.78 6.22
N ASN A 192 2.83 25.93 5.82
CA ASN A 192 1.65 25.70 6.65
C ASN A 192 0.94 24.37 6.36
N GLY A 193 1.55 23.50 5.55
CA GLY A 193 1.00 22.22 5.13
C GLY A 193 1.10 21.14 6.21
N VAL A 194 0.05 20.31 6.29
CA VAL A 194 0.00 19.09 7.08
C VAL A 194 -0.65 17.96 6.29
N GLY A 195 -0.14 16.75 6.42
CA GLY A 195 -0.72 15.57 5.81
C GLY A 195 -0.39 14.31 6.61
N TYR A 196 -0.99 13.19 6.24
CA TYR A 196 -0.62 11.87 6.75
C TYR A 196 -0.05 11.02 5.62
N VAL A 197 0.97 10.22 5.92
CA VAL A 197 1.58 9.28 4.98
C VAL A 197 1.97 7.97 5.68
N GLY A 198 2.06 6.88 4.93
CA GLY A 198 2.59 5.60 5.44
C GLY A 198 4.09 5.67 5.72
N LEU A 199 4.62 4.71 6.50
CA LEU A 199 6.01 4.73 6.98
C LEU A 199 7.03 4.90 5.85
N ALA A 200 6.84 4.17 4.75
CA ALA A 200 7.69 4.19 3.54
C ALA A 200 7.75 5.56 2.80
N TYR A 201 6.91 6.53 3.20
CA TYR A 201 6.76 7.82 2.53
C TYR A 201 7.10 9.01 3.43
N MET A 202 7.46 8.78 4.70
CA MET A 202 7.67 9.84 5.70
C MET A 202 8.92 10.69 5.46
N ASN A 203 9.96 10.13 4.82
CA ASN A 203 11.26 10.79 4.64
C ASN A 203 11.33 11.57 3.31
N ALA A 204 10.29 12.33 2.99
CA ALA A 204 10.26 13.12 1.76
C ALA A 204 10.98 14.47 1.94
N PRO A 205 11.68 14.99 0.91
CA PRO A 205 12.34 16.29 0.98
C PRO A 205 11.41 17.43 1.39
N GLY A 206 11.89 18.33 2.25
CA GLY A 206 11.13 19.48 2.73
C GLY A 206 10.04 19.16 3.76
N THR A 207 9.94 17.90 4.20
CA THR A 207 8.98 17.48 5.24
C THR A 207 9.71 17.05 6.51
N LYS A 208 8.96 16.99 7.61
CA LYS A 208 9.37 16.31 8.83
C LYS A 208 8.17 15.62 9.46
N VAL A 209 8.43 14.56 10.20
CA VAL A 209 7.41 13.81 10.94
C VAL A 209 7.16 14.44 12.30
N VAL A 210 5.91 14.47 12.73
CA VAL A 210 5.47 14.95 14.04
C VAL A 210 5.19 13.77 14.95
N SER A 211 5.66 13.82 16.20
CA SER A 211 5.31 12.83 17.21
C SER A 211 3.86 12.98 17.66
N VAL A 212 3.24 11.88 18.07
CA VAL A 212 1.85 11.83 18.53
C VAL A 212 1.85 11.42 20.00
N ASP A 213 1.37 12.32 20.86
CA ASP A 213 1.44 12.15 22.33
C ASP A 213 2.86 11.78 22.82
N GLY A 214 3.90 12.32 22.18
CA GLY A 214 5.32 12.07 22.50
C GLY A 214 5.93 10.84 21.84
N ALA A 215 5.16 9.99 21.14
CA ALA A 215 5.67 8.83 20.42
C ALA A 215 5.91 9.14 18.93
N ALA A 216 6.96 8.58 18.34
CA ALA A 216 7.23 8.70 16.90
C ALA A 216 6.75 7.44 16.13
N PRO A 217 6.24 7.58 14.89
CA PRO A 217 5.94 6.44 14.05
C PRO A 217 7.23 5.72 13.65
N SER A 218 7.26 4.40 13.83
CA SER A 218 8.39 3.57 13.42
C SER A 218 7.91 2.15 13.13
N GLY A 219 8.75 1.39 12.40
CA GLY A 219 8.51 -0.03 12.17
C GLY A 219 8.40 -0.82 13.47
N ASP A 220 9.28 -0.53 14.44
CA ASP A 220 9.25 -1.16 15.77
C ASP A 220 7.98 -0.83 16.55
N ALA A 221 7.54 0.44 16.54
CA ALA A 221 6.32 0.83 17.23
C ALA A 221 5.07 0.16 16.61
N VAL A 222 5.05 -0.02 15.29
CA VAL A 222 3.98 -0.77 14.60
C VAL A 222 4.05 -2.25 14.96
N ARG A 223 5.23 -2.88 14.87
CA ARG A 223 5.46 -4.30 15.18
C ARG A 223 5.04 -4.64 16.61
N ASN A 224 5.39 -3.77 17.56
CA ASN A 224 5.07 -3.94 18.98
C ASN A 224 3.66 -3.44 19.38
N LYS A 225 2.82 -3.06 18.41
CA LYS A 225 1.45 -2.55 18.64
C LYS A 225 1.41 -1.30 19.55
N GLN A 226 2.47 -0.51 19.54
CA GLN A 226 2.61 0.73 20.30
C GLN A 226 2.21 1.97 19.48
N TRP A 227 2.12 1.85 18.15
CA TRP A 227 1.68 2.94 17.29
C TRP A 227 0.15 2.97 17.11
N PRO A 228 -0.54 4.08 17.46
CA PRO A 228 -2.00 4.14 17.45
C PRO A 228 -2.61 4.14 16.05
N TYR A 229 -1.83 4.45 15.02
CA TYR A 229 -2.28 4.52 13.62
C TYR A 229 -1.66 3.41 12.78
N ALA A 230 -1.36 2.28 13.42
CA ALA A 230 -0.96 1.05 12.75
C ALA A 230 -2.16 0.35 12.11
N ARG A 231 -1.92 -0.33 10.98
CA ARG A 231 -2.95 -1.08 10.25
C ARG A 231 -2.35 -2.21 9.43
N PRO A 232 -3.11 -3.28 9.16
CA PRO A 232 -2.73 -4.27 8.15
C PRO A 232 -2.89 -3.71 6.74
N THR A 233 -2.18 -4.33 5.80
CA THR A 233 -2.38 -4.16 4.36
C THR A 233 -2.58 -5.53 3.73
N PHE A 234 -3.35 -5.57 2.65
CA PHE A 234 -3.92 -6.80 2.12
C PHE A 234 -3.69 -6.92 0.62
N TYR A 235 -3.49 -8.15 0.20
CA TYR A 235 -3.93 -8.61 -1.11
C TYR A 235 -5.30 -9.25 -0.98
N TYR A 236 -6.14 -9.01 -1.98
CA TYR A 236 -7.43 -9.65 -2.18
C TYR A 236 -7.40 -10.47 -3.44
N THR A 237 -7.95 -11.68 -3.39
CA THR A 237 -8.10 -12.60 -4.51
C THR A 237 -9.53 -13.11 -4.55
N ASN A 238 -9.97 -13.66 -5.69
CA ASN A 238 -11.24 -14.39 -5.78
C ASN A 238 -10.98 -15.84 -5.33
N GLY A 239 -11.31 -16.15 -4.08
CA GLY A 239 -10.97 -17.41 -3.43
C GLY A 239 -9.46 -17.57 -3.22
N GLU A 240 -9.00 -18.81 -3.08
CA GLU A 240 -7.56 -19.11 -2.99
C GLU A 240 -6.85 -18.75 -4.31
N PRO A 241 -5.69 -18.05 -4.26
CA PRO A 241 -4.95 -17.74 -5.47
C PRO A 241 -4.43 -19.01 -6.15
N ALA A 242 -4.25 -18.94 -7.47
CA ALA A 242 -3.64 -19.97 -8.30
C ALA A 242 -2.69 -19.36 -9.34
N GLY A 243 -1.87 -20.20 -9.99
CA GLY A 243 -0.90 -19.76 -11.02
C GLY A 243 0.06 -18.69 -10.52
N ALA A 244 0.44 -17.76 -11.39
CA ALA A 244 1.36 -16.67 -11.06
C ALA A 244 0.88 -15.79 -9.89
N ALA A 245 -0.43 -15.65 -9.69
CA ALA A 245 -0.95 -14.91 -8.54
C ALA A 245 -0.61 -15.60 -7.22
N LYS A 246 -0.70 -16.94 -7.17
CA LYS A 246 -0.31 -17.72 -6.01
C LYS A 246 1.19 -17.64 -5.76
N GLU A 247 1.98 -17.84 -6.81
CA GLU A 247 3.44 -17.80 -6.72
C GLU A 247 3.93 -16.42 -6.23
N PHE A 248 3.33 -15.34 -6.72
CA PHE A 248 3.65 -13.98 -6.28
C PHE A 248 3.22 -13.70 -4.83
N VAL A 249 2.04 -14.19 -4.41
CA VAL A 249 1.59 -14.11 -3.01
C VAL A 249 2.54 -14.88 -2.09
N ASP A 250 2.87 -16.12 -2.44
CA ASP A 250 3.78 -16.97 -1.68
C ASP A 250 5.18 -16.35 -1.59
N PHE A 251 5.68 -15.79 -2.70
CA PHE A 251 6.93 -15.04 -2.72
C PHE A 251 6.87 -13.80 -1.81
N THR A 252 5.79 -13.02 -1.87
CA THR A 252 5.59 -11.85 -1.01
C THR A 252 5.66 -12.25 0.48
N LEU A 253 5.11 -13.40 0.84
CA LEU A 253 5.11 -13.95 2.20
C LEU A 253 6.37 -14.75 2.56
N SER A 254 7.25 -15.04 1.59
CA SER A 254 8.53 -15.71 1.83
C SER A 254 9.49 -14.84 2.64
N ASP A 255 10.57 -15.43 3.16
CA ASP A 255 11.59 -14.65 3.90
C ASP A 255 12.24 -13.59 3.01
N THR A 256 12.47 -13.90 1.73
CA THR A 256 13.00 -12.93 0.75
C THR A 256 12.02 -11.78 0.53
N GLY A 257 10.74 -12.09 0.29
CA GLY A 257 9.70 -11.08 0.11
C GLY A 257 9.54 -10.19 1.34
N GLN A 258 9.53 -10.77 2.54
CA GLN A 258 9.38 -10.02 3.78
C GLN A 258 10.61 -9.16 4.12
N LYS A 259 11.83 -9.56 3.72
CA LYS A 259 13.01 -8.67 3.76
C LYS A 259 12.82 -7.45 2.87
N ILE A 260 12.19 -7.61 1.70
CA ILE A 260 11.87 -6.48 0.81
C ILE A 260 10.80 -5.58 1.46
N VAL A 261 9.77 -6.17 2.07
CA VAL A 261 8.74 -5.43 2.82
C VAL A 261 9.39 -4.49 3.86
N ASP A 262 10.26 -5.02 4.72
CA ASP A 262 10.96 -4.22 5.73
C ASP A 262 11.88 -3.17 5.08
N ARG A 263 12.65 -3.54 4.04
CA ARG A 263 13.57 -2.65 3.32
C ARG A 263 12.86 -1.45 2.67
N VAL A 264 11.66 -1.67 2.12
CA VAL A 264 10.84 -0.60 1.50
C VAL A 264 10.31 0.38 2.56
N GLY A 265 10.26 -0.03 3.83
CA GLY A 265 9.74 0.77 4.93
C GLY A 265 8.32 0.39 5.36
N PHE A 266 7.88 -0.83 5.03
CA PHE A 266 6.71 -1.46 5.64
C PHE A 266 7.15 -2.32 6.84
N VAL A 267 6.20 -2.96 7.51
CA VAL A 267 6.50 -3.92 8.58
C VAL A 267 6.04 -5.30 8.16
N GLY A 268 6.96 -6.26 8.11
CA GLY A 268 6.64 -7.64 7.78
C GLY A 268 5.61 -8.30 8.70
N VAL A 269 4.89 -9.29 8.19
CA VAL A 269 3.90 -10.08 8.96
C VAL A 269 4.53 -11.18 9.81
N LYS A 270 5.84 -11.37 9.68
CA LYS A 270 6.65 -12.28 10.49
C LYS A 270 7.98 -11.64 10.81
N GLU A 271 8.57 -12.01 11.95
CA GLU A 271 9.94 -11.64 12.25
C GLU A 271 10.90 -12.49 11.40
N ILE A 272 11.79 -11.82 10.67
CA ILE A 272 12.87 -12.45 9.94
C ILE A 272 14.08 -12.48 10.87
N LYS A 273 14.56 -13.68 11.19
CA LYS A 273 15.78 -13.89 11.97
C LYS A 273 17.03 -13.70 11.10
#